data_AF-A0A7C0ZGY4-F1
#
_entry.id   AF-A0A7C0ZGY4-F1
#
_cell.length_a   1.000
_cell.length_b   1.000
_cell.length_c   1.000
_cell.angle_alpha   90.00
_cell.angle_beta   90.00
_cell.angle_gamma   90.00
#
_symmetry.space_group_name_H-M   'P 1'
#
loop_
_entity.id
_entity.type
_entity.pdbx_description
1 polymer ?
#
loop_
_entity_poly.entity_id
_entity_poly.type
_entity_poly.pdbx_seq_one_letter_code
_entity_poly.pdbx_strand_id
1 'polypeptide(L)' 'MLLLLALFPINTDEGVRFTYFAPDARTVFIAGDFNGWGRTPMEMDENGFWTVVIELKPGRYEYKYIVDGEWVSDPDNPV' A
#
# COMPACT_ATOMS: atom_id res chain seq x y z
N MET A 1 20.48 -8.79 11.82
CA MET A 1 19.63 -9.78 11.16
C MET A 1 19.07 -9.08 9.94
N LEU A 2 19.63 -9.38 8.77
CA LEU A 2 19.56 -8.60 7.53
C LEU A 2 18.81 -9.42 6.46
N LEU A 3 18.31 -8.74 5.42
CA LEU A 3 17.44 -9.15 4.29
C LEU A 3 15.95 -8.86 4.59
N LEU A 4 15.22 -8.07 3.81
CA LEU A 4 15.23 -7.96 2.36
C LEU A 4 14.71 -6.58 1.94
N LEU A 5 15.39 -5.94 1.00
CA LEU A 5 14.82 -4.87 0.18
C LEU A 5 13.71 -5.50 -0.68
N ALA A 6 12.51 -5.65 -0.15
CA ALA A 6 11.36 -5.90 -1.01
C ALA A 6 11.02 -4.56 -1.66
N LEU A 7 11.16 -4.51 -2.99
CA LEU A 7 10.70 -3.41 -3.81
C LEU A 7 9.19 -3.29 -3.59
N PHE A 8 8.77 -2.37 -2.72
CA PHE A 8 7.36 -2.11 -2.52
C PHE A 8 6.88 -1.15 -3.62
N PRO A 9 5.76 -1.45 -4.27
CA PRO A 9 4.89 -2.61 -4.06
C PRO A 9 5.36 -3.90 -4.76
N ILE A 10 4.92 -5.07 -4.26
CA ILE A 10 5.36 -6.41 -4.71
C ILE A 10 4.38 -6.98 -5.75
N ASN A 11 4.87 -7.47 -6.90
CA ASN A 11 4.05 -8.23 -7.84
C ASN A 11 3.78 -9.65 -7.34
N THR A 12 2.54 -10.12 -7.45
CA THR A 12 2.06 -11.47 -7.12
C THR A 12 1.27 -12.04 -8.30
N ASP A 13 0.91 -13.34 -8.24
CA ASP A 13 0.06 -13.95 -9.26
C ASP A 13 -1.37 -13.37 -9.30
N GLU A 14 -1.79 -12.70 -8.22
CA GLU A 14 -3.13 -12.12 -8.02
C GLU A 14 -3.16 -10.60 -8.29
N GLY A 15 -2.01 -9.97 -8.51
CA GLY A 15 -1.91 -8.53 -8.76
C GLY A 15 -0.69 -7.89 -8.08
N VAL A 16 -0.83 -6.63 -7.68
CA VAL A 16 0.22 -5.88 -7.00
C VAL A 16 -0.17 -5.74 -5.53
N ARG A 17 0.67 -6.28 -4.64
CA ARG A 17 0.52 -6.18 -3.18
C ARG A 17 1.15 -4.89 -2.68
N PHE A 18 0.32 -4.05 -2.09
CA PHE A 18 0.73 -2.87 -1.33
C PHE A 18 0.73 -3.21 0.14
N THR A 19 1.76 -2.76 0.86
CA THR A 19 1.93 -3.00 2.29
C THR A 19 2.36 -1.71 2.97
N TYR A 20 1.79 -1.41 4.13
CA TYR A 20 2.13 -0.24 4.94
C TYR A 20 2.18 -0.61 6.42
N PHE A 21 3.28 -0.29 7.11
CA PHE A 21 3.42 -0.56 8.54
C PHE A 21 2.88 0.61 9.37
N ALA A 22 1.79 0.37 10.10
CA ALA A 22 1.16 1.36 10.97
C ALA A 22 0.37 0.69 12.10
N PRO A 23 1.04 0.14 13.13
CA PRO A 23 0.41 -0.68 14.17
C PRO A 23 -0.60 0.09 15.03
N ASP A 24 -0.47 1.41 15.13
CA ASP A 24 -1.34 2.27 15.94
C ASP A 24 -2.49 2.91 15.12
N ALA A 25 -2.51 2.72 13.80
CA ALA A 25 -3.55 3.29 12.94
C ALA A 25 -4.88 2.58 13.16
N ARG A 26 -6.00 3.30 13.01
CA ARG A 26 -7.35 2.72 13.09
C ARG A 26 -7.87 2.34 11.71
N THR A 27 -7.49 3.10 10.70
CA THR A 27 -7.86 2.85 9.31
C THR A 27 -6.73 3.21 8.37
N VAL A 28 -6.49 2.35 7.40
CA VAL A 28 -5.60 2.64 6.28
C VAL A 28 -6.34 2.36 4.98
N PHE A 29 -6.24 3.31 4.05
CA PHE A 29 -6.71 3.16 2.68
C PHE A 29 -5.55 3.41 1.72
N ILE A 30 -5.63 2.83 0.54
CA ILE A 30 -4.80 3.21 -0.60
C ILE A 30 -5.65 3.97 -1.63
N ALA A 31 -5.04 5.00 -2.22
CA ALA A 31 -5.61 5.83 -3.26
C ALA A 31 -4.57 6.07 -4.34
N GLY A 32 -4.96 5.94 -5.61
CA GLY A 32 -4.05 6.15 -6.74
C GLY A 32 -4.77 6.15 -8.07
N ASP A 33 -4.00 6.19 -9.16
CA ASP A 33 -4.55 6.28 -10.52
C ASP A 33 -5.54 5.14 -10.84
N PHE A 34 -5.29 3.94 -10.30
CA PHE A 34 -6.10 2.75 -10.53
C PHE A 34 -7.50 2.78 -9.91
N ASN A 35 -7.75 3.65 -8.92
CA ASN A 35 -9.07 3.82 -8.31
C ASN A 35 -9.55 5.28 -8.37
N GLY A 36 -8.96 6.10 -9.26
CA GLY A 36 -9.32 7.51 -9.42
C GLY A 36 -9.08 8.33 -8.16
N TRP A 37 -8.04 8.01 -7.38
CA TRP A 37 -7.73 8.63 -6.09
C TRP A 37 -8.85 8.46 -5.04
N GLY A 38 -9.67 7.41 -5.19
CA GLY A 38 -10.67 6.97 -4.22
C GLY A 38 -10.08 6.21 -3.04
N ARG A 39 -10.91 5.85 -2.05
CA ARG A 39 -10.51 5.13 -0.84
C ARG A 39 -10.72 3.62 -1.00
N THR A 40 -9.66 2.87 -1.24
CA THR A 40 -9.69 1.40 -1.16
C THR A 40 -9.19 0.95 0.22
N PRO A 41 -10.00 0.28 1.05
CA PRO A 41 -9.59 -0.13 2.39
C PRO A 41 -8.47 -1.19 2.33
N MET A 42 -7.58 -1.15 3.32
CA MET A 42 -6.55 -2.16 3.54
C MET A 42 -6.87 -2.98 4.80
N GLU A 43 -6.36 -4.21 4.88
CA GLU A 43 -6.55 -5.09 6.04
C GLU A 43 -5.28 -5.16 6.89
N MET A 44 -5.41 -5.02 8.21
CA MET A 44 -4.29 -5.10 9.15
C MET A 44 -4.10 -6.54 9.63
N ASP A 45 -2.85 -7.02 9.63
CA ASP A 45 -2.47 -8.27 10.27
C ASP A 45 -2.17 -8.10 11.78
N GLU A 46 -1.84 -9.20 12.47
CA GLU A 46 -1.51 -9.20 13.89
C GLU A 46 -0.21 -8.43 14.24
N ASN A 47 0.61 -8.13 13.24
CA ASN A 47 1.91 -7.47 13.40
C ASN A 47 1.83 -5.97 13.05
N GLY A 48 0.67 -5.45 12.67
CA GLY A 48 0.48 -4.04 12.34
C GLY A 48 0.79 -3.67 10.88
N PHE A 49 0.90 -4.66 9.99
CA PHE A 49 1.01 -4.43 8.56
C PHE A 49 -0.37 -4.37 7.92
N TRP A 50 -0.64 -3.27 7.25
CA TRP A 50 -1.81 -3.07 6.42
C TRP A 50 -1.49 -3.55 5.01
N THR A 51 -2.35 -4.40 4.43
CA THR A 51 -2.12 -4.98 3.10
C THR A 51 -3.37 -4.92 2.21
N VAL A 52 -3.16 -4.76 0.91
CA VAL A 52 -4.18 -4.98 -0.14
C VAL A 52 -3.51 -5.47 -1.42
N VAL A 53 -4.21 -6.30 -2.19
CA VAL A 53 -3.78 -6.73 -3.54
C VAL A 53 -4.70 -6.05 -4.56
N ILE A 54 -4.10 -5.40 -5.56
CA ILE A 54 -4.83 -4.70 -6.63
C ILE A 54 -4.38 -5.26 -7.97
N GLU A 55 -5.33 -5.72 -8.78
CA GLU A 55 -5.07 -6.10 -10.16
C GLU A 55 -4.71 -4.86 -11.00
N LEU A 56 -3.44 -4.78 -11.43
CA LEU A 56 -2.94 -3.69 -12.27
C LEU A 56 -2.42 -4.26 -13.59
N LYS A 57 -2.76 -3.59 -14.69
CA LYS A 57 -2.09 -3.84 -15.97
C LYS A 57 -0.67 -3.25 -15.91
N PRO A 58 0.26 -3.72 -16.75
CA PRO A 58 1.59 -3.11 -16.85
C PRO A 58 1.49 -1.61 -17.13
N GLY A 59 2.18 -0.79 -16.33
CA GLY A 59 2.14 0.67 -16.44
C GLY A 59 2.81 1.38 -15.27
N ARG A 60 2.84 2.71 -15.34
CA ARG A 60 3.25 3.58 -14.22
C ARG A 60 1.98 4.11 -13.55
N TYR A 61 1.89 3.97 -12.24
CA TYR A 61 0.77 4.41 -11.43
C TYR A 61 1.30 5.23 -10.25
N GLU A 62 0.65 6.34 -9.98
CA GLU A 62 0.87 7.12 -8.76
C GLU A 62 -0.13 6.69 -7.69
N TYR A 63 0.32 6.70 -6.42
CA TYR A 63 -0.50 6.34 -5.28
C TYR A 63 -0.01 7.02 -3.99
N LYS A 64 -0.88 7.03 -2.99
CA LYS A 64 -0.62 7.38 -1.59
C LYS A 64 -1.46 6.52 -0.66
N TYR A 65 -1.08 6.50 0.61
CA TYR A 65 -1.92 5.98 1.68
C TYR A 65 -2.76 7.11 2.30
N ILE A 66 -3.90 6.74 2.87
CA ILE A 66 -4.70 7.59 3.73
C ILE A 66 -4.76 6.90 5.09
N VAL A 67 -4.02 7.42 6.07
CA VAL A 67 -3.84 6.84 7.40
C VAL A 67 -4.61 7.72 8.38
N ASP A 68 -5.66 7.16 8.98
CA ASP A 68 -6.55 7.89 9.90
C ASP A 68 -7.07 9.24 9.36
N GLY A 69 -7.27 9.30 8.04
CA GLY A 69 -7.78 10.47 7.33
C GLY A 69 -6.71 11.37 6.70
N GLU A 70 -5.44 11.16 7.02
CA GLU A 70 -4.32 11.97 6.54
C GLU A 70 -3.63 11.33 5.33
N TRP A 71 -3.28 12.14 4.33
CA TRP A 71 -2.58 11.69 3.13
C TRP A 71 -1.09 11.50 3.40
N VAL A 72 -0.60 10.28 3.18
CA VAL A 72 0.80 9.89 3.43
C VAL A 72 1.40 9.30 2.16
N SER A 73 2.54 9.86 1.72
CA SER A 73 3.35 9.24 0.68
C SER A 73 3.99 7.96 1.20
N ASP A 74 4.16 6.96 0.35
CA ASP A 74 4.83 5.72 0.73
C ASP A 74 6.31 6.00 1.08
N PRO A 75 6.73 5.82 2.35
CA PRO A 75 8.12 6.04 2.74
C PRO A 75 9.06 4.97 2.17
N ASP A 76 8.53 3.79 1.84
CA ASP A 76 9.30 2.64 1.33
C ASP A 76 9.40 2.63 -0.21
N ASN A 77 8.65 3.52 -0.88
CA ASN A 77 8.72 3.75 -2.31
C ASN A 77 8.87 5.26 -2.62
N PRO A 78 10.05 5.84 -2.33
CA PRO A 78 10.32 7.24 -2.62
C PRO A 78 10.32 7.50 -4.13
N VAL A 79 9.76 8.64 -4.51
CA VAL A 79 9.71 9.16 -5.89
C VAL A 79 11.09 9.42 -6.49
#